data_AF-A0A7C8ZAT9-F1
#
_entry.id   AF-A0A7C8ZAT9-F1
#
_cell.length_a   1.000
_cell.length_b   1.000
_cell.length_c   1.000
_cell.angle_alpha   90.00
_cell.angle_beta   90.00
_cell.angle_gamma   90.00
#
_symmetry.space_group_name_H-M   'P 1'
#
loop_
_entity.id
_entity.type
_entity.pdbx_description
1 polymer ?
#
loop_
_entity_poly.entity_id
_entity_poly.type
_entity_poly.pdbx_seq_one_letter_code
_entity_poly.pdbx_strand_id
1 'polypeptide(L)'
;VLTDYETAIDYLDWEVGKHGIIIEFTDPDFNTRRSATYLPEVAAHEGWTKMEAIDSLMRKAGFNGVITESLRKRIRLTRYQSTKFTLHYGEYIAYVKDNRGTAPIINGV
;
A
#
# COMPACT_ATOMS: atom_id res chain seq x y z
N VAL A 1 9.96 6.43 1.03
CA VAL A 1 9.05 7.56 1.35
C VAL A 1 7.69 7.25 0.76
N LEU A 2 6.60 7.56 1.47
CA LEU A 2 5.23 7.46 0.93
C LEU A 2 4.75 8.87 0.60
N THR A 3 4.28 9.09 -0.62
CA THR A 3 3.90 10.41 -1.16
C THR A 3 2.56 10.33 -1.89
N ASP A 4 2.03 11.49 -2.28
CA ASP A 4 0.90 11.60 -3.23
C ASP A 4 -0.37 10.87 -2.77
N TYR A 5 -0.77 11.09 -1.53
CA TYR A 5 -2.01 10.53 -0.98
C TYR A 5 -3.22 11.22 -1.61
N GLU A 6 -4.04 10.44 -2.29
CA GLU A 6 -5.24 10.92 -2.99
C GLU A 6 -6.43 10.01 -2.68
N THR A 7 -7.59 10.61 -2.42
CA THR A 7 -8.84 9.83 -2.41
C THR A 7 -9.19 9.45 -3.84
N ALA A 8 -9.38 8.16 -4.08
CA ALA A 8 -9.75 7.63 -5.37
C ALA A 8 -11.25 7.78 -5.64
N ILE A 9 -11.63 7.84 -6.91
CA ILE A 9 -13.02 7.99 -7.35
C ILE A 9 -13.84 6.74 -7.02
N ASP A 10 -13.23 5.56 -7.20
CA ASP A 10 -13.82 4.27 -6.88
C ASP A 10 -12.74 3.27 -6.39
N TYR A 11 -13.16 2.07 -6.02
CA TYR A 11 -12.29 1.04 -5.47
C TYR A 11 -11.29 0.43 -6.48
N LEU A 12 -11.40 0.77 -7.76
CA LEU A 12 -10.53 0.36 -8.87
C LEU A 12 -9.68 1.52 -9.44
N ASP A 13 -9.88 2.75 -8.97
CA ASP A 13 -9.17 3.95 -9.39
C ASP A 13 -7.75 4.05 -8.76
N TRP A 14 -6.92 3.07 -9.08
CA TRP A 14 -5.50 2.99 -8.76
C TRP A 14 -4.78 2.15 -9.83
N GLU A 15 -3.47 1.91 -9.73
CA GLU A 15 -2.70 1.22 -10.76
C GLU A 15 -1.76 0.21 -10.10
N VAL A 16 -1.83 -1.04 -10.54
CA VAL A 16 -1.04 -2.14 -9.99
C VAL A 16 0.45 -1.89 -10.26
N GLY A 17 1.29 -2.03 -9.24
CA GLY A 17 2.73 -1.80 -9.33
C GLY A 17 3.16 -0.33 -9.20
N LYS A 18 2.21 0.61 -9.28
CA LYS A 18 2.48 2.05 -9.10
C LYS A 18 1.92 2.58 -7.79
N HIS A 19 0.68 2.24 -7.48
CA HIS A 19 -0.03 2.79 -6.33
C HIS A 19 -0.14 1.78 -5.20
N GLY A 20 0.18 2.22 -3.98
CA GLY A 20 -0.27 1.62 -2.75
C GLY A 20 -1.70 2.07 -2.48
N ILE A 21 -2.44 1.26 -1.73
CA ILE A 21 -3.86 1.48 -1.47
C ILE A 21 -4.17 1.31 0.01
N ILE A 22 -4.99 2.20 0.54
CA ILE A 22 -5.64 2.08 1.84
C ILE A 22 -7.13 1.98 1.56
N ILE A 23 -7.77 0.94 2.08
CA ILE A 23 -9.23 0.80 2.00
C ILE A 23 -9.85 1.03 3.37
N GLU A 24 -11.05 1.59 3.35
CA GLU A 24 -11.87 1.77 4.54
C GLU A 24 -13.33 1.47 4.20
N PHE A 25 -13.98 0.66 5.03
CA PHE A 25 -15.40 0.32 4.86
C PHE A 25 -16.03 -0.08 6.19
N THR A 26 -17.37 -0.10 6.24
CA THR A 26 -18.13 -0.57 7.40
C THR A 26 -18.62 -1.98 7.14
N ASP A 27 -18.30 -2.89 8.05
CA ASP A 27 -18.82 -4.24 8.08
C ASP A 27 -20.36 -4.21 8.23
N PRO A 28 -21.14 -4.73 7.28
CA PRO A 28 -22.59 -4.67 7.33
C PRO A 28 -23.20 -5.48 8.48
N ASP A 29 -22.53 -6.55 8.93
CA ASP A 29 -23.09 -7.48 9.92
C ASP A 29 -22.82 -6.98 11.35
N PHE A 30 -21.64 -6.41 11.58
CA PHE A 30 -21.20 -5.97 12.91
C PHE A 30 -21.16 -4.44 13.07
N ASN A 31 -21.56 -3.69 12.04
CA ASN A 31 -21.48 -2.24 11.96
C ASN A 31 -20.11 -1.68 12.39
N THR A 32 -19.05 -2.44 12.14
CA THR A 32 -17.69 -2.14 12.60
C THR A 32 -16.87 -1.58 11.46
N ARG A 33 -16.19 -0.45 11.68
CA ARG A 33 -15.30 0.13 10.68
C ARG A 33 -14.03 -0.69 10.57
N ARG A 34 -13.65 -1.03 9.34
CA ARG A 34 -12.45 -1.79 9.01
C ARG A 34 -11.56 -0.99 8.08
N SER A 35 -10.25 -1.21 8.19
CA SER A 35 -9.27 -0.62 7.30
C SER A 35 -8.07 -1.55 7.13
N ALA A 36 -7.47 -1.53 5.94
CA ALA A 36 -6.21 -2.20 5.67
C ALA A 36 -5.46 -1.49 4.54
N THR A 37 -4.15 -1.75 4.46
CA THR A 37 -3.25 -1.16 3.46
C THR A 37 -2.43 -2.21 2.72
N TYR A 38 -2.20 -1.96 1.43
CA TYR A 38 -1.17 -2.62 0.62
C TYR A 38 -0.22 -1.60 0.02
N LEU A 39 1.07 -1.91 0.03
CA LEU A 39 2.11 -1.13 -0.62
C LEU A 39 2.08 -1.36 -2.15
N PRO A 40 2.62 -0.41 -2.95
CA PRO A 40 2.59 -0.50 -4.42
C PRO A 40 3.05 -1.83 -5.00
N GLU A 41 4.07 -2.44 -4.40
CA GLU A 41 4.67 -3.68 -4.88
C GLU A 41 3.83 -4.93 -4.63
N VAL A 42 2.90 -4.92 -3.67
CA VAL A 42 2.26 -6.16 -3.19
C VAL A 42 1.39 -6.79 -4.27
N ALA A 43 0.46 -6.03 -4.85
CA ALA A 43 -0.45 -6.57 -5.86
C ALA A 43 0.30 -7.05 -7.12
N ALA A 44 1.36 -6.33 -7.51
CA ALA A 44 2.17 -6.70 -8.66
C ALA A 44 3.01 -7.97 -8.40
N HIS A 45 3.59 -8.11 -7.21
CA HIS A 45 4.37 -9.28 -6.83
C HIS A 45 3.53 -10.56 -6.78
N GLU A 46 2.30 -10.46 -6.26
CA GLU A 46 1.38 -11.60 -6.18
C GLU A 46 0.68 -11.90 -7.53
N GLY A 47 0.86 -11.04 -8.54
CA GLY A 47 0.19 -11.19 -9.84
C GLY A 47 -1.32 -10.97 -9.77
N TRP A 48 -1.81 -10.21 -8.79
CA TRP A 48 -3.23 -9.96 -8.57
C TRP A 48 -3.77 -8.87 -9.50
N THR A 49 -4.98 -9.09 -9.99
CA THR A 49 -5.83 -8.03 -10.53
C THR A 49 -6.26 -7.05 -9.43
N LYS A 50 -6.73 -5.86 -9.81
CA LYS A 50 -7.24 -4.88 -8.83
C LYS A 50 -8.35 -5.45 -7.95
N MET A 51 -9.26 -6.24 -8.52
CA MET A 51 -10.36 -6.86 -7.77
C MET A 51 -9.85 -7.89 -6.77
N GLU A 52 -8.93 -8.78 -7.17
CA GLU A 52 -8.34 -9.78 -6.27
C GLU A 52 -7.58 -9.11 -5.13
N ALA A 53 -6.83 -8.04 -5.42
CA ALA A 53 -6.14 -7.26 -4.40
C ALA A 53 -7.12 -6.62 -3.41
N ILE A 54 -8.24 -6.07 -3.88
CA ILE A 54 -9.28 -5.48 -3.01
C ILE A 54 -9.93 -6.54 -2.14
N ASP A 55 -10.32 -7.69 -2.71
CA ASP A 55 -10.94 -8.78 -1.96
C ASP A 55 -9.99 -9.33 -0.91
N SER A 56 -8.73 -9.57 -1.28
CA SER A 56 -7.66 -9.97 -0.37
C SER A 56 -7.45 -8.95 0.75
N LEU A 57 -7.47 -7.66 0.42
CA LEU A 57 -7.29 -6.59 1.39
C LEU A 57 -8.48 -6.47 2.36
N MET A 58 -9.71 -6.72 1.90
CA MET A 58 -10.89 -6.82 2.76
C MET A 58 -10.78 -7.99 3.75
N ARG A 59 -10.31 -9.16 3.27
CA ARG A 59 -10.02 -10.31 4.16
C ARG A 59 -8.94 -9.95 5.18
N LYS A 60 -7.88 -9.26 4.75
CA LYS A 60 -6.80 -8.76 5.62
C LYS A 60 -7.30 -7.74 6.67
N ALA A 61 -8.32 -6.94 6.35
CA ALA A 61 -9.01 -6.06 7.30
C ALA A 61 -9.91 -6.82 8.31
N GLY A 62 -9.91 -8.16 8.24
CA GLY A 62 -10.64 -9.05 9.12
C GLY A 62 -12.10 -9.30 8.71
N PHE A 63 -12.51 -8.90 7.50
CA PHE A 63 -13.86 -9.16 7.02
C PHE A 63 -13.99 -10.62 6.57
N ASN A 64 -14.85 -11.38 7.25
CA ASN A 64 -15.05 -12.80 6.98
C ASN A 64 -16.35 -13.12 6.22
N GLY A 65 -17.21 -12.12 6.00
CA GLY A 65 -18.48 -12.28 5.28
C GLY A 65 -18.32 -12.47 3.77
N VAL A 66 -19.47 -12.50 3.08
CA VAL A 66 -19.52 -12.55 1.62
C VAL A 66 -19.15 -11.19 1.05
N ILE A 67 -18.14 -11.15 0.18
CA ILE A 67 -17.74 -9.91 -0.51
C ILE A 67 -18.64 -9.74 -1.74
N THR A 68 -19.54 -8.77 -1.67
CA THR A 68 -20.46 -8.43 -2.76
C THR A 68 -20.00 -7.17 -3.48
N GLU A 69 -20.46 -6.99 -4.72
CA GLU A 69 -20.16 -5.78 -5.49
C GLU A 69 -20.68 -4.50 -4.82
N SER A 70 -21.84 -4.56 -4.17
CA SER A 70 -22.38 -3.44 -3.40
C SER A 70 -21.55 -3.10 -2.18
N LEU A 71 -20.85 -4.06 -1.59
CA LEU A 71 -19.90 -3.81 -0.51
C LEU A 71 -18.60 -3.18 -1.05
N ARG A 72 -18.07 -3.66 -2.19
CA ARG A 72 -16.89 -3.05 -2.84
C ARG A 72 -17.11 -1.59 -3.19
N LYS A 73 -18.29 -1.25 -3.74
CA LYS A 73 -18.67 0.13 -4.05
C LYS A 73 -18.80 1.04 -2.84
N ARG A 74 -18.90 0.50 -1.62
CA ARG A 74 -18.91 1.27 -0.37
C ARG A 74 -17.51 1.49 0.21
N ILE A 75 -16.47 0.95 -0.41
CA ILE A 75 -15.09 1.19 0.00
C ILE A 75 -14.73 2.64 -0.29
N ARG A 76 -14.20 3.34 0.72
CA ARG A 76 -13.40 4.54 0.49
C ARG A 76 -11.96 4.09 0.28
N LEU A 77 -11.43 4.37 -0.91
CA LEU A 77 -10.06 4.05 -1.27
C LEU A 77 -9.20 5.31 -1.26
N THR A 78 -8.04 5.24 -0.63
CA THR A 78 -6.97 6.23 -0.74
C THR A 78 -5.79 5.56 -1.42
N ARG A 79 -5.32 6.14 -2.52
CA ARG A 79 -4.10 5.69 -3.22
C ARG A 79 -2.92 6.57 -2.83
N TYR A 80 -1.71 6.01 -2.88
CA TYR A 80 -0.46 6.72 -2.63
C TYR A 80 0.67 6.10 -3.44
N GLN A 81 1.78 6.83 -3.61
CA GLN A 81 2.99 6.32 -4.26
C GLN A 81 4.09 6.07 -3.22
N SER A 82 5.05 5.21 -3.54
CA SER A 82 6.21 4.99 -2.69
C SER A 82 7.53 4.99 -3.46
N THR A 83 8.56 5.55 -2.84
CA THR A 83 9.95 5.40 -3.28
C THR A 83 10.69 4.54 -2.27
N LYS A 84 11.29 3.44 -2.75
CA LYS A 84 12.09 2.52 -1.94
C LYS A 84 13.56 2.69 -2.27
N PHE A 85 14.37 2.89 -1.24
CA PHE A 85 15.83 2.88 -1.34
C PHE A 85 16.34 1.63 -0.62
N THR A 86 17.24 0.89 -1.29
CA THR A 86 17.87 -0.31 -0.74
C THR A 86 19.38 -0.18 -0.88
N LEU A 87 20.11 -0.58 0.15
CA LEU A 87 21.57 -0.63 0.15
C LEU A 87 22.00 -2.04 0.55
N HIS A 88 22.86 -2.69 -0.23
CA HIS A 88 23.39 -3.98 0.19
C HIS A 88 24.32 -3.82 1.38
N TYR A 89 24.37 -4.84 2.25
CA TYR A 89 25.19 -4.77 3.47
C TYR A 89 26.67 -4.45 3.20
N GLY A 90 27.24 -5.00 2.12
CA GLY A 90 28.62 -4.70 1.71
C GLY A 90 28.82 -3.23 1.35
N GLU A 91 27.87 -2.63 0.64
CA GLU A 91 27.89 -1.21 0.26
C GLU A 91 27.73 -0.32 1.49
N TYR A 92 26.88 -0.72 2.45
CA TYR A 92 26.76 -0.04 3.74
C TYR A 92 28.09 -0.03 4.52
N ILE A 93 28.79 -1.16 4.57
CA ILE A 93 30.09 -1.24 5.26
C ILE A 93 31.15 -0.40 4.55
N ALA A 94 31.17 -0.39 3.21
CA ALA A 94 32.06 0.47 2.44
C ALA A 94 31.76 1.96 2.72
N TYR A 95 30.48 2.34 2.67
CA TYR A 95 30.01 3.69 2.99
C TYR A 95 30.40 4.14 4.41
N VAL A 96 30.19 3.28 5.43
CA VAL A 96 30.53 3.60 6.82
C VAL A 96 32.05 3.71 7.03
N LYS A 97 32.84 2.87 6.35
CA LYS A 97 34.30 2.95 6.41
C LYS A 97 34.82 4.25 5.80
N ASP A 98 34.22 4.68 4.68
CA ASP A 98 34.60 5.88 3.94
C ASP A 98 34.12 7.18 4.64
N ASN A 99 32.95 7.15 5.29
CA ASN A 99 32.32 8.33 5.90
C ASN A 99 32.43 8.38 7.44
N ARG A 100 33.44 7.74 8.05
CA ARG A 100 33.70 7.92 9.49
C ARG A 100 34.05 9.38 9.80
N GLY A 101 33.03 10.15 10.19
CA GLY A 101 33.13 11.57 10.57
C GLY A 101 32.08 12.49 9.92
N THR A 102 31.29 12.01 8.96
CA THR A 102 30.30 12.84 8.24
C THR A 102 28.97 12.12 8.09
N ALA A 103 27.86 12.78 8.47
CA ALA A 103 26.53 12.22 8.38
C ALA A 103 26.07 12.09 6.91
N PRO A 104 25.29 11.05 6.55
CA PRO A 104 24.79 10.88 5.20
C PRO A 104 23.94 12.06 4.75
N ILE A 105 24.27 12.60 3.57
CA ILE A 105 23.41 13.55 2.87
C ILE A 105 22.36 12.75 2.11
N ILE A 106 21.14 12.72 2.65
CA ILE A 106 19.97 12.17 1.97
C ILE A 106 19.50 13.23 0.97
N ASN A 107 19.89 13.11 -0.30
CA ASN A 107 19.40 13.99 -1.36
C ASN A 107 17.98 13.58 -1.76
N GLY A 108 16.97 14.24 -1.17
CA GLY A 108 15.58 14.19 -1.60
C GLY A 108 15.22 15.42 -2.42
N VAL A 109 14.78 15.21 -3.66
CA VAL A 109 13.96 16.16 -4.42
C VAL A 109 12.51 15.72 -4.26
#